data_AF-A0A395YP00-F1
#
_entry.id   AF-A0A395YP00-F1
#
_cell.length_a   1.000
_cell.length_b   1.000
_cell.length_c   1.000
_cell.angle_alpha   90.00
_cell.angle_beta   90.00
_cell.angle_gamma   90.00
#
_symmetry.space_group_name_H-M   'P 1'
#
loop_
_entity.id
_entity.type
_entity.pdbx_description
1 polymer ?
#
loop_
_entity_poly.entity_id
_entity_poly.type
_entity_poly.pdbx_seq_one_letter_code
_entity_poly.pdbx_strand_id
1 'polypeptide(L)' 'MNSKEELKREIEWARKTLDESIEDNAQYEEIYQNSIRLDCLIEQYFTAGY' A
#
# COMPACT_ATOMS: atom_id res chain seq x y z
N MET A 1 20.92 1.61 0.75
CA MET A 1 19.77 0.81 0.29
C MET A 1 19.17 1.50 -0.93
N ASN A 2 18.51 0.78 -1.83
CA ASN A 2 18.00 1.32 -3.09
C ASN A 2 16.56 1.81 -2.87
N SER A 3 16.28 3.10 -3.05
CA SER A 3 14.98 3.72 -2.81
C SER A 3 13.83 3.06 -3.59
N LYS A 4 14.13 2.45 -4.76
CA LYS A 4 13.16 1.64 -5.50
C LYS A 4 12.72 0.38 -4.76
N GLU A 5 13.68 -0.32 -4.16
CA GLU A 5 13.42 -1.59 -3.47
C GLU A 5 12.76 -1.37 -2.09
N GLU A 6 13.05 -0.23 -1.45
CA GLU A 6 12.32 0.22 -0.25
C GLU A 6 10.86 0.51 -0.58
N LEU A 7 10.61 1.31 -1.63
CA LEU A 7 9.25 1.65 -2.05
C LEU A 7 8.44 0.41 -2.45
N LYS A 8 9.05 -0.55 -3.16
CA LYS A 8 8.40 -1.83 -3.45
C LYS A 8 8.03 -2.62 -2.20
N ARG A 9 8.89 -2.62 -1.17
CA ARG A 9 8.59 -3.30 0.10
C ARG A 9 7.43 -2.62 0.83
N GLU A 10 7.36 -1.30 0.78
CA GLU A 10 6.25 -0.55 1.39
C GLU A 10 4.93 -0.79 0.66
N ILE A 11 4.94 -0.83 -0.68
CA ILE A 11 3.77 -1.20 -1.49
C ILE A 11 3.32 -2.63 -1.16
N GLU A 12 4.27 -3.58 -1.10
CA GLU A 12 3.99 -4.98 -0.75
C GLU A 12 3.36 -5.10 0.65
N TRP A 13 3.89 -4.34 1.61
CA TRP A 13 3.38 -4.32 2.98
C TRP A 13 1.97 -3.71 3.04
N ALA A 14 1.76 -2.56 2.41
CA ALA A 14 0.45 -1.90 2.37
C ALA A 14 -0.62 -2.76 1.68
N ARG A 15 -0.25 -3.50 0.62
CA ARG A 15 -1.16 -4.45 -0.04
C ARG A 15 -1.59 -5.55 0.92
N LYS A 16 -0.65 -6.16 1.64
CA LYS A 16 -0.96 -7.21 2.62
C LYS A 16 -1.86 -6.69 3.73
N THR A 17 -1.60 -5.50 4.26
CA THR A 17 -2.46 -4.88 5.28
C THR A 17 -3.87 -4.64 4.76
N LEU A 18 -4.01 -4.20 3.51
CA LEU A 18 -5.33 -4.07 2.88
C LEU A 18 -6.02 -5.44 2.75
N ASP A 19 -5.33 -6.45 2.21
CA ASP A 19 -5.86 -7.81 2.06
C ASP A 19 -6.32 -8.38 3.41
N GLU A 20 -5.47 -8.29 4.45
CA GLU A 20 -5.79 -8.71 5.82
C GLU A 20 -7.01 -7.97 6.38
N SER A 21 -7.10 -6.65 6.18
CA SER A 21 -8.26 -5.87 6.65
C SER A 21 -9.58 -6.27 5.97
N ILE A 22 -9.52 -6.74 4.73
CA ILE A 22 -10.70 -7.27 4.01
C ILE A 22 -11.04 -8.66 4.54
N GLU A 23 -10.05 -9.53 4.71
CA GLU A 23 -10.23 -10.90 5.25
C GLU A 23 -10.84 -10.88 6.66
N ASP A 24 -10.37 -9.97 7.51
CA ASP A 24 -10.83 -9.81 8.89
C ASP A 24 -12.21 -9.11 9.00
N ASN A 25 -12.83 -8.74 7.87
CA ASN A 25 -14.05 -7.91 7.82
C ASN A 25 -13.90 -6.65 8.70
N ALA A 26 -12.76 -5.98 8.59
CA ALA A 26 -12.50 -4.73 9.28
C ALA A 26 -13.56 -3.67 8.91
N GLN A 27 -13.61 -2.60 9.72
CA GLN A 27 -14.52 -1.50 9.45
C GLN A 27 -14.24 -0.92 8.05
N TYR A 28 -15.28 -0.53 7.33
CA TYR A 28 -15.14 0.05 5.99
C TYR A 28 -14.15 1.24 5.96
N GLU A 29 -14.18 2.09 7.00
CA GLU A 29 -13.24 3.20 7.17
C GLU A 29 -11.77 2.75 7.15
N GLU A 30 -11.46 1.62 7.81
CA GLU A 30 -10.12 1.06 7.88
C GLU A 30 -9.68 0.49 6.52
N ILE A 31 -10.54 -0.28 5.87
CA ILE A 31 -10.30 -0.81 4.52
C ILE A 31 -10.07 0.35 3.53
N TYR A 32 -10.87 1.41 3.63
CA TYR A 32 -10.75 2.60 2.80
C TYR A 32 -9.41 3.33 3.03
N GLN A 33 -9.02 3.55 4.29
CA GLN A 33 -7.74 4.18 4.60
C GLN A 33 -6.55 3.34 4.10
N ASN A 34 -6.61 2.01 4.24
CA ASN A 34 -5.59 1.11 3.73
C ASN A 34 -5.50 1.16 2.19
N SER A 35 -6.64 1.25 1.49
CA SER A 35 -6.70 1.41 0.04
C SER A 35 -6.05 2.72 -0.42
N ILE A 36 -6.40 3.85 0.20
CA ILE A 36 -5.80 5.15 -0.12
C ILE A 36 -4.29 5.14 0.10
N ARG A 37 -3.83 4.52 1.20
CA ARG A 37 -2.40 4.40 1.48
C ARG A 37 -1.66 3.61 0.40
N LEU A 38 -2.24 2.50 -0.05
CA LEU A 38 -1.66 1.69 -1.13
C LEU A 38 -1.59 2.49 -2.44
N ASP A 39 -2.66 3.19 -2.80
CA ASP A 39 -2.71 4.02 -4.02
C ASP A 39 -1.64 5.12 -4.00
N CYS A 40 -1.49 5.83 -2.87
CA CYS A 40 -0.44 6.85 -2.74
C CYS A 40 0.98 6.30 -2.90
N LEU A 41 1.25 5.06 -2.46
CA LEU A 41 2.56 4.43 -2.62
C LEU A 41 2.81 4.00 -4.08
N ILE A 42 1.78 3.52 -4.76
CA ILE A 42 1.83 3.18 -6.19
C ILE A 42 2.06 4.45 -7.03
N GLU A 43 1.36 5.54 -6.73
CA GLU A 43 1.57 6.83 -7.40
C GLU A 43 2.99 7.36 -7.21
N GLN A 44 3.56 7.21 -6.01
CA GLN A 44 4.96 7.56 -5.75
C GLN A 44 5.92 6.73 -6.60
N TYR A 45 5.63 5.44 -6.78
CA TYR A 45 6.46 4.55 -7.60
C TYR A 45 6.45 4.98 -9.06
N PHE A 46 5.27 5.31 -9.61
CA PHE A 46 5.16 5.86 -10.96
C PHE A 46 5.83 7.23 -11.11
N THR A 47 5.64 8.12 -10.13
CA THR A 47 6.21 9.48 -10.15
C THR A 47 7.73 9.46 -10.05
N ALA A 48 8.31 8.51 -9.31
CA ALA A 48 9.75 8.32 -9.22
C ALA A 48 10.38 7.83 -10.53
N GLY A 49 9.57 7.37 -11.50
CA GLY A 49 10.03 6.93 -12.82
C GLY A 49 10.75 5.57 -12.82
N TYR A 50 10.39 4.69 -11.87
CA TYR A 50 10.96 3.34 -11.72
C TYR A 50 10.20 2.24 -12.46
#